data_AF-R7EWK2-F1
#
_entry.id   AF-R7EWK2-F1
#
_cell.length_a   1.000
_cell.length_b   1.000
_cell.length_c   1.000
_cell.angle_alpha   90.00
_cell.angle_beta   90.00
_cell.angle_gamma   90.00
#
_symmetry.space_group_name_H-M   'P 1'
#
loop_
_entity.id
_entity.type
_entity.pdbx_description
1 polymer ?
#
loop_
_entity_poly.entity_id
_entity_poly.type
_entity_poly.pdbx_seq_one_letter_code
_entity_poly.pdbx_strand_id
1 'polypeptide(L)'
;MGGNGTLLLAGCMFVALALLAFLQGPLPPATAQTGICLPPPQQWPLTPWGSFLLNGMAVILSALLCVTLNRRFNFIPDTSVIFAAVLLVSACAVPALLTRLNSSSLLLLANVLSLQLLFGQYDRSKVSVTPIFLIGTIFSIGSMFHYSFLFFIVIYGCAAAVLKTFGLRGFPALLLGMVAPYWIVLGLGIVPLSALRVPVAGVIWQASLPGSEMIWVIAATALTAFAGLMMALRNAVSMRTAPTAIRAFNTALTLPALCCLLLSLIDWENFTVYFLSICLFTGFEAGYLNAFERKKYNTVIFWCFALFAIFVNLTSIYQWIDLSR
;
A
#
# COMPACT_ATOMS: atom_id res chain seq x y z
N MET A 1 -16.25 -13.30 -16.73
CA MET A 1 -16.87 -12.91 -15.45
C MET A 1 -17.17 -11.42 -15.49
N GLY A 2 -18.37 -10.99 -15.10
CA GLY A 2 -18.65 -9.56 -14.95
C GLY A 2 -17.77 -8.93 -13.85
N GLY A 3 -17.40 -7.66 -14.00
CA GLY A 3 -16.45 -6.99 -13.10
C GLY A 3 -16.83 -6.98 -11.61
N ASN A 4 -18.13 -7.04 -11.30
CA ASN A 4 -18.60 -7.13 -9.92
C ASN A 4 -18.41 -8.54 -9.33
N GLY A 5 -18.53 -9.59 -10.15
CA GLY A 5 -18.35 -10.98 -9.72
C GLY A 5 -16.90 -11.31 -9.37
N THR A 6 -15.94 -10.74 -10.11
CA THR A 6 -14.51 -10.92 -9.79
C THR A 6 -14.12 -10.25 -8.48
N LEU A 7 -14.67 -9.06 -8.20
CA LEU A 7 -14.41 -8.36 -6.94
C LEU A 7 -15.04 -9.08 -5.74
N LEU A 8 -16.28 -9.57 -5.88
CA LEU A 8 -16.94 -10.37 -4.84
C LEU A 8 -16.15 -11.64 -4.53
N LEU A 9 -15.72 -12.36 -5.56
CA LEU A 9 -14.92 -13.57 -5.40
C LEU A 9 -13.56 -13.27 -4.75
N ALA A 10 -12.89 -12.19 -5.15
CA ALA A 10 -11.66 -11.71 -4.51
C ALA A 10 -11.87 -11.36 -3.03
N GLY A 11 -12.98 -10.71 -2.70
CA GLY A 11 -13.34 -10.39 -1.32
C GLY A 11 -13.59 -11.63 -0.47
N CYS A 12 -14.37 -12.60 -0.97
CA CYS A 12 -14.60 -13.87 -0.29
C CYS A 12 -13.31 -14.65 -0.09
N MET A 13 -12.45 -14.68 -1.12
CA MET A 13 -11.14 -15.33 -1.05
C MET A 13 -10.23 -14.65 -0.01
N PHE A 14 -10.20 -13.32 0.01
CA PHE A 14 -9.44 -12.55 1.00
C PHE A 14 -9.90 -12.86 2.42
N VAL A 15 -11.20 -12.83 2.69
CA VAL A 15 -11.75 -13.14 4.01
C VAL A 15 -11.43 -14.59 4.41
N ALA A 16 -11.60 -15.55 3.50
CA ALA A 16 -11.33 -16.96 3.78
C ALA A 16 -9.85 -17.20 4.10
N LEU A 17 -8.92 -16.70 3.27
CA LEU A 17 -7.49 -16.88 3.49
C LEU A 17 -6.98 -16.11 4.72
N ALA A 18 -7.49 -14.90 4.95
CA ALA A 18 -7.14 -14.14 6.15
C ALA A 18 -7.62 -14.84 7.43
N LEU A 19 -8.84 -15.40 7.43
CA LEU A 19 -9.37 -16.18 8.56
C LEU A 19 -8.56 -17.45 8.78
N LEU A 20 -8.22 -18.18 7.72
CA LEU A 20 -7.37 -19.37 7.83
C LEU A 20 -6.01 -19.03 8.47
N ALA A 21 -5.36 -17.96 7.99
CA ALA A 21 -4.10 -17.49 8.56
C ALA A 21 -4.23 -17.05 10.03
N PHE A 22 -5.34 -16.42 10.41
CA PHE A 22 -5.60 -16.01 11.78
C PHE A 22 -5.80 -17.21 12.73
N LEU A 23 -6.55 -18.23 12.28
CA LEU A 23 -6.84 -19.43 13.08
C LEU A 23 -5.60 -20.31 13.31
N GLN A 24 -4.58 -20.21 12.46
CA GLN A 24 -3.31 -20.94 12.61
C GLN A 24 -2.42 -20.39 13.73
N GLY A 25 -2.75 -19.22 14.29
CA GLY A 25 -1.97 -18.59 15.34
C GLY A 25 -1.50 -17.21 14.90
N PRO A 26 -1.95 -16.14 15.56
CA PRO A 26 -1.55 -14.79 15.19
C PRO A 26 -0.08 -14.58 15.57
N LEU A 27 0.76 -14.25 14.58
CA LEU A 27 2.19 -13.95 14.76
C LEU A 27 2.44 -13.06 15.99
N PRO A 28 3.53 -13.30 16.74
CA PRO A 28 3.87 -12.47 17.88
C PRO A 28 4.03 -11.00 17.44
N PRO A 29 3.60 -10.03 18.28
CA PRO A 29 3.70 -8.62 17.94
C PRO A 29 5.17 -8.23 17.73
N ALA A 30 5.44 -7.44 16.69
CA ALA A 30 6.77 -6.92 16.42
C ALA A 30 7.28 -6.14 17.64
N THR A 31 8.46 -6.51 18.13
CA THR A 31 9.07 -5.93 19.35
C THR A 31 9.81 -4.63 19.08
N ALA A 32 10.15 -4.35 17.82
CA ALA A 32 10.89 -3.15 17.42
C ALA A 32 10.02 -1.89 17.51
N GLN A 33 10.54 -0.84 18.16
CA GLN A 33 9.91 0.47 18.21
C GLN A 33 10.30 1.28 16.97
N THR A 34 9.44 1.28 15.96
CA THR A 34 9.68 1.90 14.65
C THR A 34 8.96 3.23 14.44
N GLY A 35 8.10 3.64 15.38
CA GLY A 35 7.46 4.96 15.38
C GLY A 35 8.39 6.05 15.89
N ILE A 36 8.17 7.28 15.41
CA ILE A 36 8.95 8.46 15.85
C ILE A 36 8.61 8.83 17.30
N CYS A 37 7.35 8.66 17.70
CA CYS A 37 6.87 9.10 19.01
C CYS A 37 5.81 8.18 19.62
N LEU A 38 5.11 7.37 18.82
CA LEU A 38 4.07 6.45 19.27
C LEU A 38 4.45 4.99 18.93
N PRO A 39 3.94 4.01 19.70
CA PRO A 39 4.20 2.60 19.40
C PRO A 39 3.53 2.19 18.08
N PRO A 40 4.16 1.28 17.32
CA PRO A 40 3.61 0.82 16.05
C PRO A 40 2.27 0.08 16.25
N PRO A 41 1.40 0.03 15.23
CA PRO A 41 0.03 -0.53 15.35
C PRO A 41 -0.04 -1.96 15.87
N GLN A 42 1.02 -2.75 15.65
CA GLN A 42 1.15 -4.13 16.11
C GLN A 42 1.22 -4.25 17.64
N GLN A 43 1.66 -3.18 18.33
CA GLN A 43 1.82 -3.12 19.79
C GLN A 43 0.63 -2.47 20.50
N TRP A 44 -0.40 -2.05 19.76
CA TRP A 44 -1.57 -1.44 20.39
C TRP A 44 -2.31 -2.47 21.24
N PRO A 45 -2.88 -2.06 22.40
CA PRO A 45 -3.57 -2.96 23.33
C PRO A 45 -4.96 -3.36 22.79
N LEU A 46 -4.99 -4.01 21.64
CA LEU A 46 -6.20 -4.52 20.99
C LEU A 46 -6.33 -6.02 21.25
N THR A 47 -7.57 -6.50 21.36
CA THR A 47 -7.83 -7.94 21.35
C THR A 47 -7.36 -8.53 20.01
N PRO A 48 -6.90 -9.80 19.95
CA PRO A 48 -6.45 -10.42 18.71
C PRO A 48 -7.50 -10.31 17.58
N TRP A 49 -8.76 -10.56 17.92
CA TRP A 49 -9.90 -10.40 17.01
C TRP A 49 -10.13 -8.93 16.58
N GLY A 50 -10.02 -7.98 17.50
CA GLY A 50 -10.15 -6.56 17.17
C GLY A 50 -9.07 -6.11 16.19
N SER A 51 -7.82 -6.51 16.43
CA SER A 51 -6.69 -6.20 15.55
C SER A 51 -6.86 -6.83 14.15
N PHE A 52 -7.29 -8.09 14.09
CA PHE A 52 -7.59 -8.80 12.84
C PHE A 52 -8.70 -8.12 12.02
N LEU A 53 -9.84 -7.81 12.66
CA LEU A 53 -10.99 -7.19 11.99
C LEU A 53 -10.66 -5.78 11.49
N LEU A 54 -9.96 -4.98 12.29
CA LEU A 54 -9.52 -3.65 11.87
C LEU A 54 -8.57 -3.72 10.67
N ASN A 55 -7.64 -4.69 10.66
CA ASN A 55 -6.72 -4.89 9.56
C ASN A 55 -7.44 -5.30 8.27
N GLY A 56 -8.29 -6.33 8.35
CA GLY A 56 -9.10 -6.79 7.21
C GLY A 56 -10.00 -5.68 6.67
N MET A 57 -10.64 -4.92 7.56
CA MET A 57 -11.45 -3.77 7.19
C MET A 57 -10.63 -2.68 6.50
N ALA A 58 -9.42 -2.36 6.98
CA ALA A 58 -8.56 -1.36 6.35
C ALA A 58 -8.18 -1.75 4.90
N VAL A 59 -7.88 -3.03 4.65
CA VAL A 59 -7.54 -3.53 3.31
C VAL A 59 -8.77 -3.53 2.39
N ILE A 60 -9.91 -4.06 2.85
CA ILE A 60 -11.17 -4.07 2.08
C ILE A 60 -11.64 -2.64 1.78
N LEU A 61 -11.60 -1.76 2.77
CA LEU A 61 -11.95 -0.35 2.61
C LEU A 61 -11.04 0.31 1.58
N SER A 62 -9.74 0.04 1.61
CA SER A 62 -8.79 0.56 0.61
C SER A 62 -9.14 0.08 -0.79
N ALA A 63 -9.50 -1.20 -0.97
CA ALA A 63 -9.95 -1.72 -2.26
C ALA A 63 -11.23 -1.02 -2.75
N LEU A 64 -12.23 -0.84 -1.87
CA LEU A 64 -13.46 -0.10 -2.20
C LEU A 64 -13.18 1.36 -2.56
N LEU A 65 -12.29 2.03 -1.81
CA LEU A 65 -11.86 3.39 -2.08
C LEU A 65 -11.16 3.50 -3.45
N CYS A 66 -10.39 2.48 -3.88
CA CYS A 66 -9.85 2.44 -5.23
C CYS A 66 -10.95 2.38 -6.29
N VAL A 67 -12.02 1.62 -6.05
CA VAL A 67 -13.18 1.57 -6.97
C VAL A 67 -13.84 2.94 -7.06
N THR A 68 -14.04 3.62 -5.93
CA THR A 68 -14.61 4.97 -5.93
C THR A 68 -13.69 5.98 -6.62
N LEU A 69 -12.37 5.85 -6.45
CA LEU A 69 -11.36 6.66 -7.12
C LEU A 69 -11.46 6.51 -8.64
N ASN A 70 -11.49 5.27 -9.14
CA ASN A 70 -11.61 5.04 -10.58
C ASN A 70 -12.97 5.51 -11.11
N ARG A 71 -14.07 5.30 -10.38
CA ARG A 71 -15.40 5.82 -10.79
C ARG A 71 -15.44 7.34 -10.86
N ARG A 72 -14.74 8.04 -9.97
CA ARG A 72 -14.74 9.50 -9.90
C ARG A 72 -13.89 10.15 -10.98
N PHE A 73 -12.71 9.60 -11.26
CA PHE A 73 -11.74 10.21 -12.17
C PHE A 73 -11.61 9.49 -13.52
N ASN A 74 -12.22 8.32 -13.65
CA ASN A 74 -12.22 7.46 -14.85
C ASN A 74 -10.83 7.34 -15.49
N PHE A 75 -9.81 7.16 -14.66
CA PHE A 75 -8.42 7.18 -15.12
C PHE A 75 -8.01 5.84 -15.74
N ILE A 76 -8.65 4.73 -15.35
CA ILE A 76 -8.60 3.46 -16.08
C ILE A 76 -9.85 3.40 -16.96
N PRO A 77 -9.71 3.53 -18.30
CA PRO A 77 -10.83 3.59 -19.25
C PRO A 77 -11.43 2.19 -19.49
N ASP A 78 -11.76 1.48 -18.42
CA ASP A 78 -12.47 0.21 -18.46
C ASP A 78 -13.46 0.13 -17.29
N THR A 79 -14.57 -0.57 -17.52
CA THR A 79 -15.61 -0.81 -16.50
C THR A 79 -15.25 -1.92 -15.52
N SER A 80 -14.14 -2.62 -15.78
CA SER A 80 -13.69 -3.73 -14.95
C SER A 80 -13.10 -3.23 -13.64
N VAL A 81 -13.40 -3.99 -12.57
CA VAL A 81 -12.93 -3.70 -11.21
C VAL A 81 -11.71 -4.56 -10.86
N ILE A 82 -10.95 -4.95 -11.88
CA ILE A 82 -9.88 -5.93 -11.74
C ILE A 82 -8.74 -5.42 -10.87
N PHE A 83 -8.42 -4.13 -10.92
CA PHE A 83 -7.36 -3.54 -10.10
C PHE A 83 -7.59 -3.76 -8.61
N ALA A 84 -8.84 -3.60 -8.14
CA ALA A 84 -9.22 -3.83 -6.75
C ALA A 84 -9.22 -5.32 -6.41
N ALA A 85 -9.61 -6.19 -7.35
CA ALA A 85 -9.57 -7.63 -7.16
C ALA A 85 -8.11 -8.15 -7.05
N VAL A 86 -7.21 -7.67 -7.92
CA VAL A 86 -5.79 -8.02 -7.89
C VAL A 86 -5.12 -7.52 -6.61
N LEU A 87 -5.46 -6.32 -6.12
CA LEU A 87 -5.01 -5.84 -4.80
C LEU A 87 -5.38 -6.83 -3.68
N LEU A 88 -6.64 -7.24 -3.59
CA LEU A 88 -7.10 -8.14 -2.52
C LEU A 88 -6.46 -9.52 -2.59
N VAL A 89 -6.34 -10.08 -3.79
CA VAL A 89 -5.75 -11.40 -3.99
C VAL A 89 -4.24 -11.38 -3.76
N SER A 90 -3.53 -10.36 -4.26
CA SER A 90 -2.08 -10.23 -4.04
C SER A 90 -1.74 -9.95 -2.58
N ALA A 91 -2.60 -9.24 -1.83
CA ALA A 91 -2.45 -9.06 -0.39
C ALA A 91 -2.47 -10.40 0.37
N CYS A 92 -3.17 -11.41 -0.15
CA CYS A 92 -3.19 -12.76 0.43
C CYS A 92 -1.88 -13.54 0.25
N ALA A 93 -0.98 -13.10 -0.63
CA ALA A 93 0.30 -13.79 -0.82
C ALA A 93 1.23 -13.67 0.39
N VAL A 94 0.99 -12.75 1.32
CA VAL A 94 1.69 -12.68 2.60
C VAL A 94 0.67 -12.77 3.74
N PRO A 95 0.32 -13.99 4.18
CA PRO A 95 -0.73 -14.22 5.17
C PRO A 95 -0.39 -13.60 6.53
N ALA A 96 0.91 -13.56 6.84
CA ALA A 96 1.47 -12.92 8.03
C ALA A 96 0.92 -11.51 8.27
N LEU A 97 0.80 -10.72 7.20
CA LEU A 97 0.35 -9.33 7.24
C LEU A 97 -1.18 -9.18 7.37
N LEU A 98 -1.93 -10.27 7.28
CA LEU A 98 -3.39 -10.25 7.38
C LEU A 98 -3.88 -10.54 8.81
N THR A 99 -3.05 -11.21 9.63
CA THR A 99 -3.46 -11.70 10.96
C THR A 99 -3.65 -10.61 12.02
N ARG A 100 -2.94 -9.49 11.94
CA ARG A 100 -3.00 -8.36 12.90
C ARG A 100 -2.87 -7.03 12.18
N LEU A 101 -3.37 -5.97 12.83
CA LEU A 101 -3.21 -4.60 12.39
C LEU A 101 -1.72 -4.24 12.32
N ASN A 102 -1.30 -3.72 11.18
CA ASN A 102 0.09 -3.41 10.90
C ASN A 102 0.25 -2.07 10.20
N SER A 103 1.48 -1.59 10.14
CA SER A 103 1.82 -0.35 9.44
C SER A 103 1.58 -0.43 7.93
N SER A 104 1.64 -1.63 7.34
CA SER A 104 1.44 -1.85 5.89
C SER A 104 0.01 -1.52 5.47
N SER A 105 -1.00 -1.91 6.26
CA SER A 105 -2.41 -1.68 5.94
C SER A 105 -2.83 -0.23 6.18
N LEU A 106 -2.25 0.41 7.21
CA LEU A 106 -2.41 1.86 7.40
C LEU A 106 -1.74 2.65 6.26
N LEU A 107 -0.56 2.22 5.81
CA LEU A 107 0.14 2.87 4.70
C LEU A 107 -0.62 2.69 3.39
N LEU A 108 -1.19 1.53 3.14
CA LEU A 108 -2.11 1.28 2.02
C LEU A 108 -3.27 2.28 2.03
N LEU A 109 -3.95 2.43 3.17
CA LEU A 109 -5.08 3.34 3.30
C LEU A 109 -4.66 4.81 3.11
N ALA A 110 -3.52 5.21 3.69
CA ALA A 110 -2.94 6.54 3.50
C ALA A 110 -2.61 6.83 2.02
N ASN A 111 -2.05 5.85 1.30
CA ASN A 111 -1.78 5.95 -0.13
C ASN A 111 -3.07 6.17 -0.92
N VAL A 112 -4.10 5.35 -0.70
CA VAL A 112 -5.37 5.49 -1.43
C VAL A 112 -6.02 6.84 -1.16
N LEU A 113 -6.10 7.29 0.09
CA LEU A 113 -6.64 8.61 0.43
C LEU A 113 -5.85 9.75 -0.23
N SER A 114 -4.52 9.65 -0.21
CA SER A 114 -3.64 10.65 -0.81
C SER A 114 -3.82 10.73 -2.33
N LEU A 115 -4.00 9.59 -3.00
CA LEU A 115 -4.36 9.56 -4.42
C LEU A 115 -5.71 10.23 -4.70
N GLN A 116 -6.72 10.04 -3.84
CA GLN A 116 -8.02 10.73 -4.02
C GLN A 116 -7.88 12.24 -3.93
N LEU A 117 -7.11 12.72 -2.96
CA LEU A 117 -6.83 14.15 -2.76
C LEU A 117 -6.07 14.72 -3.95
N LEU A 118 -5.03 14.01 -4.39
CA LEU A 118 -4.15 14.42 -5.47
C LEU A 118 -4.88 14.48 -6.81
N PHE A 119 -5.61 13.42 -7.18
CA PHE A 119 -6.35 13.36 -8.44
C PHE A 119 -7.50 14.35 -8.46
N GLY A 120 -8.06 14.66 -7.30
CA GLY A 120 -9.10 15.70 -7.15
C GLY A 120 -8.66 17.10 -7.55
N GLN A 121 -7.35 17.37 -7.63
CA GLN A 121 -6.79 18.66 -8.06
C GLN A 121 -6.43 18.71 -9.55
N TYR A 122 -6.41 17.57 -10.24
CA TYR A 122 -6.12 17.55 -11.65
C TYR A 122 -7.20 18.32 -12.43
N ASP A 123 -6.75 19.19 -13.35
CA ASP A 123 -7.59 20.03 -14.22
C ASP A 123 -8.54 21.03 -13.51
N ARG A 124 -8.26 21.37 -12.24
CA ARG A 124 -8.97 22.47 -11.57
C ARG A 124 -8.44 23.82 -12.02
N SER A 125 -9.35 24.75 -12.35
CA SER A 125 -9.02 26.14 -12.70
C SER A 125 -8.29 26.91 -11.59
N LYS A 126 -8.54 26.55 -10.32
CA LYS A 126 -7.82 27.06 -9.15
C LYS A 126 -7.31 25.89 -8.33
N VAL A 127 -6.00 25.68 -8.37
CA VAL A 127 -5.32 24.68 -7.55
C VAL A 127 -5.43 25.10 -6.08
N SER A 128 -6.08 24.27 -5.26
CA SER A 128 -6.14 24.48 -3.82
C SER A 128 -4.87 23.92 -3.16
N VAL A 129 -4.37 24.63 -2.14
CA VAL A 129 -3.25 24.15 -1.31
C VAL A 129 -3.69 23.15 -0.24
N THR A 130 -4.98 23.11 0.09
CA THR A 130 -5.54 22.26 1.16
C THR A 130 -5.24 20.77 0.98
N PRO A 131 -5.37 20.17 -0.22
CA PRO A 131 -5.10 18.75 -0.41
C PRO A 131 -3.63 18.39 -0.22
N ILE A 132 -2.71 19.29 -0.60
CA ILE A 132 -1.26 19.10 -0.39
C ILE A 132 -0.95 19.15 1.11
N PHE A 133 -1.55 20.09 1.84
CA PHE A 133 -1.48 20.13 3.31
C PHE A 133 -2.01 18.84 3.96
N LEU A 134 -3.17 18.36 3.50
CA LEU A 134 -3.78 17.13 4.01
C LEU A 134 -2.94 15.90 3.71
N ILE A 135 -2.33 15.80 2.52
CA ILE A 135 -1.40 14.71 2.19
C ILE A 135 -0.21 14.71 3.17
N GLY A 136 0.41 15.87 3.40
CA GLY A 136 1.47 16.01 4.39
C GLY A 136 1.02 15.61 5.80
N THR A 137 -0.20 15.99 6.18
CA THR A 137 -0.80 15.68 7.49
C THR A 137 -1.07 14.18 7.64
N ILE A 138 -1.65 13.52 6.63
CA ILE A 138 -1.99 12.09 6.66
C ILE A 138 -0.72 11.25 6.86
N PHE A 139 0.30 11.49 6.04
CA PHE A 139 1.56 10.77 6.17
C PHE A 139 2.32 11.14 7.44
N SER A 140 2.19 12.38 7.91
CA SER A 140 2.82 12.79 9.16
C SER A 140 2.16 12.22 10.41
N ILE A 141 0.84 11.97 10.39
CA ILE A 141 0.16 11.20 11.44
C ILE A 141 0.64 9.75 11.40
N GLY A 142 0.73 9.17 10.20
CA GLY A 142 1.27 7.82 10.03
C GLY A 142 2.72 7.68 10.51
N SER A 143 3.55 8.70 10.31
CA SER A 143 4.96 8.68 10.73
C SER A 143 5.18 8.71 12.24
N MET A 144 4.18 9.12 13.01
CA MET A 144 4.20 8.98 14.46
C MET A 144 4.28 7.50 14.88
N PHE A 145 3.62 6.62 14.13
CA PHE A 145 3.55 5.19 14.38
C PHE A 145 4.61 4.40 13.60
N HIS A 146 5.04 4.88 12.43
CA HIS A 146 6.09 4.22 11.64
C HIS A 146 6.83 5.18 10.70
N TYR A 147 8.15 5.29 10.80
CA TYR A 147 8.92 6.29 10.03
C TYR A 147 8.77 6.22 8.51
N SER A 148 8.51 5.04 7.94
CA SER A 148 8.36 4.82 6.49
C SER A 148 7.36 5.75 5.80
N PHE A 149 6.36 6.27 6.54
CA PHE A 149 5.39 7.22 6.01
C PHE A 149 6.02 8.57 5.63
N LEU A 150 7.14 8.98 6.25
CA LEU A 150 7.82 10.24 5.92
C LEU A 150 8.32 10.26 4.47
N PHE A 151 8.79 9.13 3.95
CA PHE A 151 9.24 9.04 2.56
C PHE A 151 8.11 9.38 1.59
N PHE A 152 6.87 9.00 1.93
CA PHE A 152 5.71 9.26 1.09
C PHE A 152 5.31 10.75 1.04
N ILE A 153 5.67 11.57 2.04
CA ILE A 153 5.46 13.03 1.96
C ILE A 153 6.21 13.59 0.75
N VAL A 154 7.48 13.21 0.59
CA VAL A 154 8.33 13.66 -0.52
C VAL A 154 7.83 13.07 -1.85
N ILE A 155 7.53 11.78 -1.87
CA ILE A 155 7.05 11.07 -3.06
C ILE A 155 5.77 11.70 -3.60
N TYR A 156 4.78 11.96 -2.74
CA TYR A 156 3.53 12.60 -3.17
C TYR A 156 3.70 14.09 -3.52
N GLY A 157 4.67 14.79 -2.91
CA GLY A 157 5.10 16.10 -3.37
C GLY A 157 5.60 16.06 -4.81
N CYS A 158 6.46 15.10 -5.15
CA CYS A 158 6.94 14.86 -6.51
C CYS A 158 5.80 14.43 -7.46
N ALA A 159 4.88 13.56 -7.02
CA ALA A 159 3.72 13.15 -7.82
C ALA A 159 2.79 14.35 -8.12
N ALA A 160 2.62 15.26 -7.17
CA ALA A 160 1.91 16.51 -7.38
C ALA A 160 2.60 17.44 -8.38
N ALA A 161 3.93 17.49 -8.36
CA ALA A 161 4.71 18.24 -9.35
C ALA A 161 4.56 17.64 -10.76
N VAL A 162 4.55 16.30 -10.89
CA VAL A 162 4.28 15.60 -12.16
C VAL A 162 2.91 15.97 -12.73
N LEU A 163 1.88 16.07 -11.88
CA LEU A 163 0.55 16.51 -12.29
C LEU A 163 0.41 18.03 -12.51
N LYS A 164 1.49 18.80 -12.32
CA LYS A 164 1.50 20.28 -12.34
C LYS A 164 0.51 20.90 -11.34
N THR A 165 0.19 20.18 -10.28
CA THR A 165 -0.67 20.64 -9.17
C THR A 165 0.17 21.20 -8.02
N PHE A 166 1.48 21.02 -8.04
CA PHE A 166 2.40 21.54 -7.03
C PHE A 166 2.92 22.94 -7.41
N GLY A 167 2.34 23.98 -6.82
CA GLY A 167 2.81 25.37 -6.97
C GLY A 167 3.75 25.81 -5.84
N LEU A 168 4.29 27.03 -5.95
CA LEU A 168 5.16 27.63 -4.91
C LEU A 168 4.50 27.68 -3.52
N ARG A 169 3.18 27.86 -3.46
CA ARG A 169 2.40 27.83 -2.20
C ARG A 169 2.14 26.41 -1.69
N GLY A 170 2.32 25.39 -2.54
CA GLY A 170 2.17 23.98 -2.16
C GLY A 170 3.30 23.50 -1.26
N PHE A 171 4.54 24.00 -1.47
CA PHE A 171 5.69 23.66 -0.64
C PHE A 171 5.51 24.02 0.85
N PRO A 172 5.21 25.27 1.23
CA PRO A 172 4.96 25.60 2.63
C PRO A 172 3.72 24.89 3.17
N ALA A 173 2.69 24.64 2.34
CA ALA A 173 1.51 23.88 2.76
C ALA A 173 1.87 22.42 3.11
N LEU A 174 2.73 21.78 2.34
CA LEU A 174 3.23 20.43 2.62
C LEU A 174 4.04 20.39 3.92
N LEU A 175 4.94 21.37 4.11
CA LEU A 175 5.73 21.50 5.33
C LEU A 175 4.87 21.75 6.57
N LEU A 176 3.88 22.65 6.46
CA LEU A 176 2.91 22.88 7.52
C LEU A 176 2.10 21.62 7.82
N GLY A 177 1.69 20.87 6.79
CA GLY A 177 1.00 19.59 6.97
C GLY A 177 1.87 18.56 7.69
N MET A 178 3.17 18.54 7.41
CA MET A 178 4.13 17.69 8.12
C MET A 178 4.32 18.11 9.58
N VAL A 179 4.43 19.41 9.88
CA VAL A 179 4.72 19.87 11.25
C VAL A 179 3.47 19.89 12.14
N ALA A 180 2.30 20.18 11.56
CA ALA A 180 1.05 20.38 12.30
C ALA A 180 0.69 19.25 13.28
N PRO A 181 0.66 17.96 12.89
CA PRO A 181 0.27 16.91 13.82
C PRO A 181 1.29 16.76 14.96
N TYR A 182 2.60 16.87 14.69
CA TYR A 182 3.61 16.86 15.76
C TYR A 182 3.44 18.02 16.73
N TRP A 183 3.17 19.22 16.21
CA TRP A 183 2.92 20.40 17.03
C TRP A 183 1.70 20.23 17.94
N ILE A 184 0.61 19.65 17.40
CA ILE A 184 -0.62 19.40 18.18
C ILE A 184 -0.36 18.37 19.28
N VAL A 185 0.30 17.26 18.96
CA VAL A 185 0.56 16.18 19.93
C VAL A 185 1.51 16.63 21.05
N LEU A 186 2.58 17.36 20.69
CA LEU A 186 3.53 17.92 21.67
C LEU A 186 2.90 19.07 22.46
N GLY A 187 2.17 19.97 21.80
CA GLY A 187 1.52 21.13 22.43
C GLY A 187 0.40 20.77 23.39
N LEU A 188 -0.33 19.68 23.13
CA LEU A 188 -1.32 19.12 24.05
C LEU A 188 -0.71 18.28 25.18
N GLY A 189 0.61 18.04 25.15
CA GLY A 189 1.30 17.22 26.15
C GLY A 189 0.95 15.73 26.10
N ILE A 190 0.39 15.25 24.97
CA ILE A 190 0.04 13.82 24.79
C ILE A 190 1.31 12.97 24.77
N VAL A 191 2.39 13.50 24.20
CA VAL A 191 3.70 12.83 24.14
C VAL A 191 4.78 13.76 24.70
N PRO A 192 5.63 13.30 25.64
CA PRO A 192 6.74 14.10 26.14
C PRO A 192 7.84 14.25 25.08
N LEU A 193 8.57 15.38 25.10
CA LEU A 193 9.68 15.60 24.17
C LEU A 193 10.76 14.51 24.24
N SER A 194 10.94 13.87 25.39
CA SER A 194 11.89 12.77 25.58
C SER A 194 11.51 11.48 24.83
N ALA A 195 10.26 11.34 24.39
CA ALA A 195 9.80 10.19 23.62
C ALA A 195 10.06 10.33 22.11
N LEU A 196 10.52 11.49 21.64
CA LEU A 196 10.91 11.68 20.25
C LEU A 196 12.19 10.91 19.93
N ARG A 197 12.14 10.13 18.86
CA ARG A 197 13.26 9.31 18.41
C ARG A 197 13.56 9.57 16.95
N VAL A 198 14.85 9.56 16.63
CA VAL A 198 15.31 9.58 15.24
C VAL A 198 15.33 8.13 14.74
N PRO A 199 14.47 7.76 13.78
CA PRO A 199 14.46 6.42 13.24
C PRO A 199 15.71 6.21 12.38
N VAL A 200 16.38 5.08 12.58
CA VAL A 200 17.51 4.65 11.74
C VAL A 200 16.99 3.56 10.81
N ALA A 201 17.08 3.78 9.50
CA ALA A 201 16.74 2.76 8.52
C ALA A 201 17.83 1.67 8.52
N GLY A 202 17.44 0.42 8.74
CA GLY A 202 18.36 -0.71 8.67
C GLY A 202 18.75 -1.04 7.23
N VAL A 203 20.05 -1.03 6.96
CA VAL A 203 20.61 -1.27 5.63
C VAL A 203 20.84 -2.78 5.44
N ILE A 204 20.57 -3.30 4.22
CA ILE A 204 20.71 -4.73 3.86
C ILE A 204 22.03 -5.35 4.37
N TRP A 205 23.12 -4.60 4.31
CA TRP A 205 24.47 -5.08 4.65
C TRP A 205 24.70 -5.38 6.14
N GLN A 206 23.78 -4.96 7.01
CA GLN A 206 23.83 -5.18 8.46
C GLN A 206 22.77 -6.18 8.95
N ALA A 207 21.93 -6.69 8.05
CA ALA A 207 20.82 -7.56 8.40
C ALA A 207 21.28 -9.01 8.66
N SER A 208 20.77 -9.60 9.74
CA SER A 208 20.96 -11.02 10.03
C SER A 208 20.26 -11.88 8.98
N LEU A 209 20.81 -13.07 8.68
CA LEU A 209 20.23 -14.02 7.73
C LEU A 209 18.76 -14.31 8.09
N PRO A 210 17.81 -14.17 7.13
CA PRO A 210 16.41 -14.43 7.39
C PRO A 210 16.16 -15.90 7.76
N GLY A 211 15.28 -16.14 8.73
CA GLY A 211 14.73 -17.48 8.99
C GLY A 211 13.91 -18.01 7.80
N SER A 212 13.65 -19.31 7.77
CA SER A 212 12.93 -20.00 6.68
C SER A 212 11.57 -19.37 6.35
N GLU A 213 10.84 -18.87 7.34
CA GLU A 213 9.55 -18.17 7.18
C GLU A 213 9.69 -16.84 6.42
N MET A 214 10.80 -16.13 6.63
CA MET A 214 11.03 -14.81 6.03
C MET A 214 11.41 -14.92 4.54
N ILE A 215 11.93 -16.07 4.10
CA ILE A 215 12.22 -16.35 2.69
C ILE A 215 10.95 -16.29 1.84
N TRP A 216 9.84 -16.85 2.32
CA TRP A 216 8.56 -16.83 1.60
C TRP A 216 7.96 -15.43 1.49
N VAL A 217 8.09 -14.62 2.54
CA VAL A 217 7.65 -13.22 2.53
C VAL A 217 8.46 -12.40 1.53
N ILE A 218 9.78 -12.62 1.48
CA ILE A 218 10.67 -11.99 0.50
C ILE A 218 10.28 -12.43 -0.92
N ALA A 219 10.10 -13.73 -1.16
CA ALA A 219 9.73 -14.26 -2.46
C ALA A 219 8.38 -13.70 -2.94
N ALA A 220 7.37 -13.65 -2.06
CA ALA A 220 6.06 -13.08 -2.37
C ALA A 220 6.11 -11.58 -2.68
N THR A 221 6.91 -10.83 -1.90
CA THR A 221 7.13 -9.40 -2.16
C THR A 221 7.84 -9.19 -3.49
N ALA A 222 8.93 -9.92 -3.74
CA ALA A 222 9.73 -9.81 -4.96
C ALA A 222 8.93 -10.20 -6.21
N LEU A 223 8.13 -11.28 -6.16
CA LEU A 223 7.31 -11.69 -7.30
C LEU A 223 6.19 -10.68 -7.59
N THR A 224 5.53 -10.15 -6.55
CA THR A 224 4.47 -9.15 -6.71
C THR A 224 5.03 -7.83 -7.25
N ALA A 225 6.20 -7.42 -6.76
CA ALA A 225 6.96 -6.28 -7.26
C ALA A 225 7.37 -6.46 -8.72
N PHE A 226 7.94 -7.62 -9.06
CA PHE A 226 8.37 -7.95 -10.41
C PHE A 226 7.19 -7.96 -11.38
N ALA A 227 6.07 -8.59 -11.01
CA ALA A 227 4.86 -8.60 -11.81
C ALA A 227 4.34 -7.17 -12.06
N GLY A 228 4.28 -6.34 -11.02
CA GLY A 228 3.88 -4.93 -11.14
C GLY A 228 4.80 -4.13 -12.06
N LEU A 229 6.12 -4.31 -11.93
CA LEU A 229 7.11 -3.64 -12.79
C LEU A 229 6.97 -4.07 -14.25
N MET A 230 6.80 -5.36 -14.54
CA MET A 230 6.60 -5.84 -15.90
C MET A 230 5.32 -5.30 -16.53
N MET A 231 4.23 -5.22 -15.76
CA MET A 231 2.99 -4.59 -16.20
C MET A 231 3.18 -3.10 -16.47
N ALA A 232 3.86 -2.37 -15.58
CA ALA A 232 4.17 -0.96 -15.76
C ALA A 232 5.01 -0.69 -17.01
N LEU A 233 6.05 -1.49 -17.25
CA LEU A 233 6.88 -1.38 -18.47
C LEU A 233 6.06 -1.64 -19.73
N ARG A 234 5.17 -2.64 -19.71
CA ARG A 234 4.28 -2.92 -20.83
C ARG A 234 3.29 -1.77 -21.06
N ASN A 235 2.69 -1.27 -19.99
CA ASN A 235 1.75 -0.15 -20.03
C ASN A 235 2.42 1.14 -20.55
N ALA A 236 3.68 1.38 -20.21
CA ALA A 236 4.43 2.54 -20.70
C ALA A 236 4.52 2.59 -22.25
N VAL A 237 4.53 1.43 -22.92
CA VAL A 237 4.48 1.36 -24.39
C VAL A 237 3.05 1.58 -24.89
N SER A 238 2.07 0.88 -24.31
CA SER A 238 0.67 0.92 -24.74
C SER A 238 0.01 2.29 -24.50
N MET A 239 0.44 3.03 -23.48
CA MET A 239 -0.13 4.33 -23.10
C MET A 239 0.36 5.50 -23.97
N ARG A 240 1.27 5.28 -24.92
CA ARG A 240 1.71 6.35 -25.85
C ARG A 240 0.57 6.90 -26.68
N THR A 241 -0.43 6.09 -26.98
CA THR A 241 -1.63 6.46 -27.74
C THR A 241 -2.78 6.93 -26.85
N ALA A 242 -2.63 6.88 -25.52
CA ALA A 242 -3.67 7.26 -24.58
C ALA A 242 -3.83 8.79 -24.45
N PRO A 243 -5.03 9.28 -24.08
CA PRO A 243 -5.26 10.69 -23.78
C PRO A 243 -4.28 11.24 -22.74
N THR A 244 -3.94 12.53 -22.86
CA THR A 244 -2.98 13.23 -22.00
C THR A 244 -3.32 13.14 -20.51
N ALA A 245 -4.62 13.22 -20.17
CA ALA A 245 -5.10 13.10 -18.79
C ALA A 245 -4.79 11.73 -18.18
N ILE A 246 -5.13 10.65 -18.88
CA ILE A 246 -4.88 9.27 -18.41
C ILE A 246 -3.37 9.02 -18.27
N ARG A 247 -2.57 9.52 -19.21
CA ARG A 247 -1.10 9.42 -19.12
C ARG A 247 -0.56 10.14 -17.88
N ALA A 248 -1.06 11.33 -17.58
CA ALA A 248 -0.64 12.09 -16.40
C ALA A 248 -0.98 11.36 -15.09
N PHE A 249 -2.21 10.83 -14.98
CA PHE A 249 -2.61 10.01 -13.82
C PHE A 249 -1.75 8.76 -13.68
N ASN A 250 -1.44 8.08 -14.78
CA ASN A 250 -0.57 6.92 -14.73
C ASN A 250 0.84 7.29 -14.24
N THR A 251 1.46 8.32 -14.80
CA THR A 251 2.79 8.75 -14.35
C THR A 251 2.80 9.13 -12.86
N ALA A 252 1.71 9.74 -12.37
CA ALA A 252 1.55 10.06 -10.96
C ALA A 252 1.33 8.83 -10.05
N LEU A 253 0.88 7.68 -10.59
CA LEU A 253 0.78 6.40 -9.88
C LEU A 253 2.07 5.59 -9.93
N THR A 254 2.68 5.52 -11.11
CA THR A 254 3.91 4.75 -11.34
C THR A 254 5.09 5.34 -10.55
N LEU A 255 5.12 6.66 -10.30
CA LEU A 255 6.16 7.27 -9.48
C LEU A 255 6.17 6.74 -8.02
N PRO A 256 5.07 6.85 -7.24
CA PRO A 256 4.97 6.18 -5.95
C PRO A 256 5.22 4.68 -6.00
N ALA A 257 4.78 4.00 -7.06
CA ALA A 257 5.03 2.57 -7.25
C ALA A 257 6.54 2.25 -7.29
N LEU A 258 7.29 2.95 -8.15
CA LEU A 258 8.74 2.78 -8.29
C LEU A 258 9.47 3.14 -7.00
N CYS A 259 9.09 4.24 -6.34
CA CYS A 259 9.67 4.60 -5.06
C CYS A 259 9.38 3.54 -3.99
N CYS A 260 8.19 2.95 -3.97
CA CYS A 260 7.84 1.87 -3.05
C CYS A 260 8.71 0.63 -3.26
N LEU A 261 9.03 0.29 -4.52
CA LEU A 261 9.97 -0.79 -4.85
C LEU A 261 11.38 -0.46 -4.35
N LEU A 262 11.88 0.74 -4.62
CA LEU A 262 13.22 1.15 -4.18
C LEU A 262 13.32 1.20 -2.65
N LEU A 263 12.32 1.74 -1.97
CA LEU A 263 12.28 1.78 -0.51
C LEU A 263 12.23 0.39 0.10
N SER A 264 11.51 -0.57 -0.50
CA SER A 264 11.52 -1.95 -0.03
C SER A 264 12.89 -2.63 -0.10
N LEU A 265 13.79 -2.14 -0.97
CA LEU A 265 15.17 -2.60 -1.05
C LEU A 265 16.08 -1.84 -0.08
N ILE A 266 15.92 -0.52 0.03
CA ILE A 266 16.76 0.32 0.88
C ILE A 266 16.49 0.04 2.37
N ASP A 267 15.22 -0.06 2.75
CA ASP A 267 14.71 -0.22 4.10
C ASP A 267 14.43 -1.70 4.40
N TRP A 268 15.50 -2.51 4.38
CA TRP A 268 15.40 -3.97 4.38
C TRP A 268 14.84 -4.54 5.69
N GLU A 269 15.08 -3.89 6.82
CA GLU A 269 14.51 -4.35 8.10
C GLU A 269 12.98 -4.23 8.14
N ASN A 270 12.42 -3.23 7.44
CA ASN A 270 11.00 -2.92 7.47
C ASN A 270 10.34 -3.03 6.08
N PHE A 271 10.90 -3.86 5.19
CA PHE A 271 10.44 -4.00 3.80
C PHE A 271 8.95 -4.43 3.70
N THR A 272 8.45 -5.15 4.71
CA THR A 272 7.06 -5.64 4.78
C THR A 272 6.02 -4.51 4.88
N VAL A 273 6.43 -3.33 5.35
CA VAL A 273 5.55 -2.15 5.43
C VAL A 273 5.14 -1.66 4.04
N TYR A 274 6.00 -1.84 3.04
CA TYR A 274 5.73 -1.42 1.67
C TYR A 274 4.89 -2.44 0.89
N PHE A 275 4.79 -3.69 1.34
CA PHE A 275 4.16 -4.78 0.60
C PHE A 275 2.73 -4.49 0.12
N LEU A 276 1.82 -4.07 1.01
CA LEU A 276 0.44 -3.79 0.61
C LEU A 276 0.33 -2.59 -0.34
N SER A 277 1.24 -1.64 -0.25
CA SER A 277 1.33 -0.53 -1.19
C SER A 277 1.84 -1.01 -2.56
N ILE A 278 2.77 -1.98 -2.60
CA ILE A 278 3.17 -2.65 -3.85
C ILE A 278 1.97 -3.39 -4.45
N CYS A 279 1.19 -4.13 -3.67
CA CYS A 279 -0.04 -4.78 -4.12
C CYS A 279 -1.04 -3.79 -4.74
N LEU A 280 -1.19 -2.60 -4.15
CA LEU A 280 -2.02 -1.52 -4.68
C LEU A 280 -1.58 -1.07 -6.07
N PHE A 281 -0.31 -0.72 -6.22
CA PHE A 281 0.20 -0.22 -7.48
C PHE A 281 0.24 -1.32 -8.55
N THR A 282 0.62 -2.54 -8.20
CA THR A 282 0.50 -3.71 -9.09
C THR A 282 -0.95 -3.93 -9.53
N GLY A 283 -1.92 -3.73 -8.64
CA GLY A 283 -3.34 -3.75 -8.98
C GLY A 283 -3.72 -2.71 -10.02
N PHE A 284 -3.30 -1.45 -9.85
CA PHE A 284 -3.56 -0.39 -10.83
C PHE A 284 -2.90 -0.68 -12.19
N GLU A 285 -1.65 -1.15 -12.21
CA GLU A 285 -0.95 -1.53 -13.43
C GLU A 285 -1.63 -2.72 -14.14
N ALA A 286 -2.17 -3.69 -13.40
CA ALA A 286 -2.99 -4.76 -13.97
C ALA A 286 -4.28 -4.22 -14.61
N GLY A 287 -4.91 -3.22 -13.99
CA GLY A 287 -6.09 -2.53 -14.53
C GLY A 287 -5.79 -1.81 -15.85
N TYR A 288 -4.69 -1.06 -15.92
CA TYR A 288 -4.25 -0.38 -17.14
C TYR A 288 -3.91 -1.36 -18.26
N LEU A 289 -3.23 -2.46 -17.94
CA LEU A 289 -2.89 -3.48 -18.92
C LEU A 289 -4.14 -4.05 -19.57
N ASN A 290 -5.17 -4.34 -18.77
CA ASN A 290 -6.43 -4.84 -19.31
C ASN A 290 -7.24 -3.79 -20.08
N ALA A 291 -7.13 -2.51 -19.74
CA ALA A 291 -7.85 -1.43 -20.41
C ALA A 291 -7.28 -1.12 -21.81
N PHE A 292 -5.95 -1.18 -21.97
CA PHE A 292 -5.27 -0.76 -23.20
C PHE A 292 -4.90 -1.91 -24.15
N GLU A 293 -4.86 -3.15 -23.68
CA GLU A 293 -4.58 -4.30 -24.54
C GLU A 293 -5.84 -4.81 -25.26
N ARG A 294 -5.70 -5.17 -26.54
CA ARG A 294 -6.81 -5.74 -27.34
C ARG A 294 -7.31 -7.07 -26.78
N LYS A 295 -6.41 -7.86 -26.19
CA LYS A 295 -6.75 -9.11 -25.50
C LYS A 295 -7.02 -8.80 -24.04
N LYS A 296 -8.23 -9.13 -23.57
CA LYS A 296 -8.57 -8.99 -22.15
C LYS A 296 -7.90 -10.08 -21.33
N TYR A 297 -6.90 -9.72 -20.53
CA TYR A 297 -6.15 -10.65 -19.67
C TYR A 297 -6.80 -10.88 -18.31
N ASN A 298 -8.03 -10.40 -18.11
CA ASN A 298 -8.72 -10.37 -16.81
C ASN A 298 -8.68 -11.69 -16.04
N THR A 299 -9.07 -12.78 -16.71
CA THR A 299 -9.15 -14.09 -16.08
C THR A 299 -7.76 -14.64 -15.76
N VAL A 300 -6.79 -14.47 -16.66
CA VAL A 300 -5.44 -15.04 -16.50
C VAL A 300 -4.69 -14.34 -15.37
N ILE A 301 -4.67 -13.00 -15.37
CA ILE A 301 -3.99 -12.22 -14.32
C ILE A 301 -4.58 -12.56 -12.96
N PHE A 302 -5.91 -12.58 -12.87
CA PHE A 302 -6.61 -12.93 -11.64
C PHE A 302 -6.21 -14.32 -11.12
N TRP A 303 -6.27 -15.35 -11.96
CA TRP A 303 -5.94 -16.71 -11.54
C TRP A 303 -4.45 -16.90 -11.24
N CYS A 304 -3.54 -16.21 -11.94
CA CYS A 304 -2.11 -16.26 -11.61
C CYS A 304 -1.86 -15.76 -10.19
N PHE A 305 -2.42 -14.60 -9.82
CA PHE A 305 -2.31 -14.09 -8.44
C PHE A 305 -3.06 -14.97 -7.44
N ALA A 306 -4.22 -15.51 -7.81
CA ALA A 306 -5.01 -16.36 -6.92
C ALA A 306 -4.28 -17.67 -6.59
N LEU A 307 -3.77 -18.36 -7.62
CA LEU A 307 -2.99 -19.58 -7.44
C LEU A 307 -1.71 -19.30 -6.66
N PHE A 308 -1.04 -18.17 -6.93
CA PHE A 308 0.14 -17.77 -6.18
C PHE A 308 -0.16 -17.54 -4.70
N ALA A 309 -1.22 -16.79 -4.39
CA ALA A 309 -1.63 -16.53 -3.02
C ALA A 309 -2.02 -17.83 -2.29
N ILE A 310 -2.75 -18.73 -2.95
CA ILE A 310 -3.11 -20.04 -2.40
C ILE A 310 -1.86 -20.87 -2.13
N PHE A 311 -0.92 -20.92 -3.07
CA PHE A 311 0.32 -21.68 -2.93
C PHE A 311 1.12 -21.23 -1.71
N VAL A 312 1.33 -19.91 -1.55
CA VAL A 312 2.10 -19.38 -0.42
C VAL A 312 1.37 -19.56 0.92
N ASN A 313 0.04 -19.45 0.95
CA ASN A 313 -0.74 -19.79 2.15
C ASN A 313 -0.58 -21.25 2.54
N LEU A 314 -0.67 -22.16 1.56
CA LEU A 314 -0.52 -23.59 1.80
C LEU A 314 0.88 -23.95 2.28
N THR A 315 1.95 -23.37 1.70
CA THR A 315 3.30 -23.65 2.17
C THR A 315 3.55 -23.14 3.58
N SER A 316 2.99 -21.99 3.95
CA SER A 316 3.00 -21.49 5.33
C SER A 316 2.27 -22.45 6.29
N ILE A 317 1.15 -23.04 5.86
CA ILE A 317 0.43 -24.07 6.62
C ILE A 317 1.30 -25.31 6.86
N TYR A 318 1.96 -25.80 5.82
CA TYR A 318 2.81 -26.99 5.92
C TYR A 318 3.96 -26.79 6.91
N GLN A 319 4.61 -25.62 6.90
CA GLN A 319 5.70 -25.31 7.82
C GLN A 319 5.24 -25.24 9.28
N TRP A 320 4.05 -24.69 9.53
CA TRP A 320 3.47 -24.65 10.88
C TRP A 320 3.18 -26.06 11.44
N ILE A 321 2.68 -26.97 10.59
CA ILE A 321 2.41 -28.36 10.98
C ILE A 321 3.71 -29.10 11.34
N ASP A 322 4.77 -28.93 10.56
CA ASP A 322 6.07 -29.59 10.81
C ASP A 322 6.79 -29.04 12.06
N LEU A 323 6.62 -27.76 12.40
CA LEU A 323 7.19 -27.16 13.63
C LEU A 323 6.42 -27.55 14.90
N SER A 324 5.20 -28.06 14.77
CA SER A 324 4.34 -28.51 15.88
C SER A 324 4.51 -30.00 16.23
N ARG A 325 5.36 -30.73 15.49
CA ARG A 325 5.77 -32.11 15.73
C ARG A 325 7.16 -32.18 16.34
#